data_AF-A0A7S1AHU6-F1
#
_entry.id   AF-A0A7S1AHU6-F1
#
_cell.length_a   1.000
_cell.length_b   1.000
_cell.length_c   1.000
_cell.angle_alpha   90.00
_cell.angle_beta   90.00
_cell.angle_gamma   90.00
#
_symmetry.space_group_name_H-M   'P 1'
#
loop_
_entity.id
_entity.type
_entity.pdbx_description
1 polymer ?
#
loop_
_entity_poly.entity_id
_entity_poly.type
_entity_poly.pdbx_seq_one_letter_code
_entity_poly.pdbx_strand_id
1 'polypeptide(L)'
;MPNESEGTLCLGAKEGALAKLATRLSQIASRLAGVPLGAELEDIAQELRHESGAFADGTYDDLVKTVARLREEREELRHAFSKSLNAAVQRESTMAEQCDKLRQDTDNRIREELSFALREEAEAARQARAPLVAENRALKHELATEQCTVVALRAQIALRGSRKSSDLSMDSNPRSGRGGTASRTSEGHVKRLSNGLFGGAGDGARRAPDFVRRDFVPTSDTPQPWRLEAKALASSSQSKRPSQELEVPHRTASAPSIC
;
A
#
# COMPACT_ATOMS: atom_id res chain seq x y z
N MET A 1 -21.65 36.44 -28.95
CA MET A 1 -22.59 35.97 -30.00
C MET A 1 -22.44 36.91 -31.19
N PRO A 2 -21.67 36.53 -32.24
CA PRO A 2 -21.59 37.33 -33.46
C PRO A 2 -22.92 37.24 -34.23
N ASN A 3 -23.37 38.37 -34.78
CA ASN A 3 -24.66 38.59 -35.42
C ASN A 3 -24.88 37.67 -36.63
N GLU A 4 -25.83 36.74 -36.54
CA GLU A 4 -26.26 35.90 -37.66
C GLU A 4 -26.93 36.69 -38.80
N SER A 5 -27.37 37.93 -38.54
CA SER A 5 -27.99 38.79 -39.55
C SER A 5 -27.01 39.41 -40.54
N GLU A 6 -25.71 39.53 -40.20
CA GLU A 6 -24.72 40.14 -41.09
C GLU A 6 -24.30 39.20 -42.23
N GLY A 7 -24.33 37.88 -41.99
CA GLY A 7 -23.99 36.87 -42.99
C GLY A 7 -25.02 36.77 -44.12
N THR A 8 -26.30 36.70 -43.78
CA THR A 8 -27.42 36.62 -44.74
C THR A 8 -27.58 37.89 -45.56
N LEU A 9 -27.39 39.07 -44.97
CA LEU A 9 -27.43 40.35 -45.69
C LEU A 9 -26.30 40.49 -46.73
N CYS A 10 -25.09 39.98 -46.45
CA CYS A 10 -23.97 40.03 -47.38
C CYS A 10 -24.16 39.07 -48.58
N LEU A 11 -24.96 38.02 -48.41
CA LEU A 11 -25.15 36.97 -49.42
C LEU A 11 -26.25 37.30 -50.43
N GLY A 12 -27.38 37.84 -49.98
CA GLY A 12 -28.40 38.37 -50.92
C GLY A 12 -27.84 39.51 -51.80
N ALA A 13 -26.88 40.26 -51.28
CA ALA A 13 -26.13 41.25 -52.07
C ALA A 13 -25.23 40.60 -53.15
N LYS A 14 -24.66 39.41 -52.89
CA LYS A 14 -23.84 38.66 -53.85
C LYS A 14 -24.70 37.98 -54.93
N GLU A 15 -25.81 37.36 -54.54
CA GLU A 15 -26.77 36.77 -55.48
C GLU A 15 -27.33 37.83 -56.45
N GLY A 16 -27.77 38.97 -55.91
CA GLY A 16 -28.23 40.10 -56.72
C GLY A 16 -27.14 40.73 -57.60
N ALA A 17 -25.86 40.63 -57.20
CA ALA A 17 -24.73 41.07 -58.02
C ALA A 17 -24.43 40.09 -59.18
N LEU A 18 -24.49 38.77 -58.92
CA LEU A 18 -24.30 37.74 -59.94
C LEU A 18 -25.39 37.78 -61.01
N ALA A 19 -26.66 37.93 -60.61
CA ALA A 19 -27.78 38.08 -61.54
C ALA A 19 -27.66 39.35 -62.42
N LYS A 20 -27.20 40.47 -61.84
CA LYS A 20 -26.94 41.72 -62.58
C LYS A 20 -25.75 41.59 -63.54
N LEU A 21 -24.73 40.82 -63.17
CA LEU A 21 -23.58 40.56 -64.02
C LEU A 21 -23.96 39.64 -65.19
N ALA A 22 -24.72 38.57 -64.93
CA ALA A 22 -25.21 37.65 -65.94
C ALA A 22 -26.15 38.32 -66.97
N THR A 23 -27.00 39.25 -66.52
CA THR A 23 -27.85 40.05 -67.43
C THR A 23 -27.04 41.02 -68.29
N ARG A 24 -26.00 41.65 -67.73
CA ARG A 24 -25.07 42.50 -68.49
C ARG A 24 -24.24 41.72 -69.51
N LEU A 25 -23.73 40.55 -69.14
CA LEU A 25 -22.96 39.70 -70.04
C LEU A 25 -23.80 39.23 -71.23
N SER A 26 -25.05 38.84 -71.00
CA SER A 26 -25.96 38.45 -72.08
C SER A 26 -26.38 39.63 -72.99
N GLN A 27 -26.49 40.85 -72.45
CA GLN A 27 -26.66 42.06 -73.26
C GLN A 27 -25.43 42.38 -74.13
N ILE A 28 -24.23 42.06 -73.65
CA ILE A 28 -22.99 42.24 -74.44
C ILE A 28 -22.87 41.12 -75.48
N ALA A 29 -23.15 39.88 -75.10
CA ALA A 29 -23.17 38.71 -75.99
C ALA A 29 -24.13 38.89 -77.17
N SER A 30 -25.35 39.39 -76.92
CA SER A 30 -26.33 39.67 -77.98
C SER A 30 -25.90 40.79 -78.95
N ARG A 31 -25.07 41.74 -78.50
CA ARG A 31 -24.48 42.77 -79.38
C ARG A 31 -23.31 42.24 -80.21
N LEU A 32 -22.67 41.18 -79.75
CA LEU A 32 -21.57 40.49 -80.41
C LEU A 32 -22.03 39.22 -81.16
N ALA A 33 -23.34 39.12 -81.44
CA ALA A 33 -23.93 37.97 -82.09
C ALA A 33 -23.25 37.71 -83.46
N GLY A 34 -22.74 36.47 -83.63
CA GLY A 34 -22.00 36.04 -84.83
C GLY A 34 -20.48 35.97 -84.66
N VAL A 35 -19.93 36.40 -83.52
CA VAL A 35 -18.51 36.25 -83.16
C VAL A 35 -18.37 35.14 -82.10
N PRO A 36 -17.33 34.26 -82.16
CA PRO A 36 -17.15 33.18 -81.18
C PRO A 36 -17.11 33.67 -79.73
N LEU A 37 -16.51 34.84 -79.49
CA LEU A 37 -16.48 35.48 -78.16
C LEU A 37 -17.89 35.79 -77.62
N GLY A 38 -18.86 36.09 -78.49
CA GLY A 38 -20.25 36.30 -78.09
C GLY A 38 -20.92 35.04 -77.56
N ALA A 39 -20.56 33.86 -78.09
CA ALA A 39 -21.07 32.57 -77.61
C ALA A 39 -20.49 32.23 -76.23
N GLU A 40 -19.18 32.36 -76.05
CA GLU A 40 -18.52 32.13 -74.74
C GLU A 40 -19.09 33.03 -73.64
N LEU A 41 -19.40 34.29 -73.96
CA LEU A 41 -19.99 35.22 -72.99
C LEU A 41 -21.45 34.87 -72.64
N GLU A 42 -22.20 34.26 -73.56
CA GLU A 42 -23.56 33.78 -73.28
C GLU A 42 -23.51 32.50 -72.44
N ASP A 43 -22.57 31.59 -72.70
CA ASP A 43 -22.35 30.37 -71.90
C ASP A 43 -21.99 30.74 -70.45
N ILE A 44 -21.06 31.69 -70.26
CA ILE A 44 -20.71 32.22 -68.93
C ILE A 44 -21.93 32.90 -68.27
N ALA A 45 -22.74 33.64 -69.03
CA ALA A 45 -23.96 34.24 -68.49
C ALA A 45 -25.00 33.19 -68.08
N GLN A 46 -25.07 32.05 -68.76
CA GLN A 46 -25.92 30.92 -68.42
C GLN A 46 -25.43 30.19 -67.16
N GLU A 47 -24.12 29.92 -67.06
CA GLU A 47 -23.51 29.34 -65.85
C GLU A 47 -23.76 30.23 -64.63
N LEU A 48 -23.54 31.55 -64.75
CA LEU A 48 -23.80 32.49 -63.66
C LEU A 48 -25.29 32.56 -63.25
N ARG A 49 -26.21 32.36 -64.21
CA ARG A 49 -27.65 32.23 -63.88
C ARG A 49 -27.94 30.94 -63.14
N HIS A 50 -27.36 29.82 -63.57
CA HIS A 50 -27.50 28.53 -62.88
C HIS A 50 -26.94 28.59 -61.45
N GLU A 51 -25.76 29.19 -61.27
CA GLU A 51 -25.18 29.39 -59.94
C GLU A 51 -26.05 30.31 -59.09
N SER A 52 -26.57 31.41 -59.65
CA SER A 52 -27.51 32.29 -58.92
C SER A 52 -28.82 31.57 -58.55
N GLY A 53 -29.32 30.68 -59.41
CA GLY A 53 -30.50 29.86 -59.15
C GLY A 53 -30.27 28.85 -58.02
N ALA A 54 -29.07 28.25 -57.94
CA ALA A 54 -28.72 27.35 -56.85
C ALA A 54 -28.65 28.04 -55.47
N PHE A 55 -28.41 29.36 -55.43
CA PHE A 55 -28.57 30.17 -54.21
C PHE A 55 -30.05 30.44 -53.89
N ALA A 56 -30.90 30.62 -54.90
CA ALA A 56 -32.33 30.86 -54.75
C ALA A 56 -33.15 29.60 -54.41
N ASP A 57 -32.71 28.41 -54.84
CA ASP A 57 -33.42 27.13 -54.70
C ASP A 57 -33.44 26.57 -53.26
N GLY A 58 -33.01 27.34 -52.26
CA GLY A 58 -33.10 26.98 -50.84
C GLY A 58 -32.05 25.96 -50.36
N THR A 59 -31.31 25.32 -51.27
CA THR A 59 -30.20 24.40 -50.97
C THR A 59 -29.13 25.02 -50.06
N TYR A 60 -28.86 26.32 -50.24
CA TYR A 60 -27.92 27.04 -49.41
C TYR A 60 -28.49 27.34 -48.02
N ASP A 61 -29.73 27.81 -47.94
CA ASP A 61 -30.41 28.07 -46.67
C ASP A 61 -30.53 26.80 -45.82
N ASP A 62 -30.77 25.66 -46.45
CA ASP A 62 -30.81 24.37 -45.78
C ASP A 62 -29.42 23.92 -45.29
N LEU A 63 -28.35 24.24 -46.03
CA LEU A 63 -26.98 24.06 -45.54
C LEU A 63 -26.69 24.96 -44.33
N VAL A 64 -27.12 26.22 -44.35
CA VAL A 64 -26.94 27.14 -43.22
C VAL A 64 -27.71 26.65 -41.99
N LYS A 65 -28.97 26.22 -42.16
CA LYS A 65 -29.78 25.66 -41.07
C LYS A 65 -29.16 24.39 -40.49
N THR A 66 -28.66 23.49 -41.34
CA THR A 66 -28.01 22.26 -40.87
C THR A 66 -26.70 22.56 -40.14
N VAL A 67 -25.89 23.51 -40.62
CA VAL A 67 -24.68 23.96 -39.92
C VAL A 67 -25.01 24.62 -38.58
N ALA A 68 -26.06 25.45 -38.50
CA ALA A 68 -26.52 26.04 -37.25
C ALA A 68 -26.95 24.97 -36.24
N ARG A 69 -27.79 24.03 -36.67
CA ARG A 69 -28.22 22.89 -35.85
C ARG A 69 -27.05 22.03 -35.37
N LEU A 70 -26.08 21.72 -36.24
CA LEU A 70 -24.89 20.94 -35.86
C LEU A 70 -24.01 21.69 -34.85
N ARG A 71 -23.99 23.03 -34.89
CA ARG A 71 -23.28 23.82 -33.89
C ARG A 71 -23.96 23.76 -32.53
N GLU A 72 -25.30 23.83 -32.50
CA GLU A 72 -26.09 23.65 -31.28
C GLU A 72 -25.88 22.25 -30.69
N GLU A 73 -26.06 21.19 -31.48
CA GLU A 73 -25.85 19.81 -31.06
C GLU A 73 -24.42 19.58 -30.55
N ARG A 74 -23.40 20.18 -31.20
CA ARG A 74 -22.01 20.11 -30.73
C ARG A 74 -21.83 20.78 -29.36
N GLU A 75 -22.45 21.93 -29.14
CA GLU A 75 -22.32 22.66 -27.88
C GLU A 75 -23.09 21.96 -26.75
N GLU A 76 -24.26 21.40 -27.05
CA GLU A 76 -25.00 20.53 -26.13
C GLU A 76 -24.17 19.31 -25.73
N LEU A 77 -23.52 18.64 -26.70
CA LEU A 77 -22.63 17.52 -26.42
C LEU A 77 -21.46 17.95 -25.54
N ARG A 78 -20.83 19.09 -25.81
CA ARG A 78 -19.75 19.62 -24.96
C ARG A 78 -20.22 19.87 -23.53
N HIS A 79 -21.39 20.47 -23.36
CA HIS A 79 -21.97 20.68 -22.03
C HIS A 79 -22.30 19.35 -21.33
N ALA A 80 -22.87 18.38 -22.04
CA ALA A 80 -23.17 17.07 -21.50
C ALA A 80 -21.90 16.30 -21.09
N PHE A 81 -20.85 16.32 -21.92
CA PHE A 81 -19.55 15.72 -21.61
C PHE A 81 -18.86 16.40 -20.45
N SER A 82 -18.86 17.74 -20.41
CA SER A 82 -18.30 18.49 -19.27
C SER A 82 -19.02 18.15 -17.97
N LYS A 83 -20.35 18.08 -17.99
CA LYS A 83 -21.16 17.70 -16.83
C LYS A 83 -20.89 16.26 -16.39
N SER A 84 -20.78 15.32 -17.33
CA SER A 84 -20.52 13.91 -17.01
C SER A 84 -19.11 13.69 -16.47
N LEU A 85 -18.10 14.36 -17.04
CA LEU A 85 -16.73 14.35 -16.54
C LEU A 85 -16.64 14.94 -15.14
N ASN A 86 -17.24 16.09 -14.89
CA ASN A 86 -17.27 16.69 -13.55
C ASN A 86 -17.95 15.76 -12.53
N ALA A 87 -19.05 15.13 -12.91
CA ALA A 87 -19.72 14.15 -12.04
C ALA A 87 -18.86 12.91 -11.79
N ALA A 88 -18.11 12.43 -12.79
CA ALA A 88 -17.19 11.30 -12.64
C ALA A 88 -16.02 11.66 -11.71
N VAL A 89 -15.41 12.84 -11.90
CA VAL A 89 -14.32 13.34 -11.04
C VAL A 89 -14.78 13.48 -9.59
N GLN A 90 -15.99 14.00 -9.35
CA GLN A 90 -16.55 14.11 -8.00
C GLN A 90 -16.80 12.73 -7.37
N ARG A 91 -17.30 11.76 -8.14
CA ARG A 91 -17.45 10.38 -7.63
C ARG A 91 -16.09 9.79 -7.29
N GLU A 92 -15.09 9.95 -8.16
CA GLU A 92 -13.74 9.45 -7.92
C GLU A 92 -13.12 10.08 -6.67
N SER A 93 -13.24 11.39 -6.48
CA SER A 93 -12.72 12.05 -5.27
C SER A 93 -13.42 11.55 -4.00
N THR A 94 -14.75 11.39 -4.03
CA THR A 94 -15.48 10.84 -2.88
C THR A 94 -15.08 9.40 -2.56
N MET A 95 -14.83 8.57 -3.57
CA MET A 95 -14.40 7.18 -3.39
C MET A 95 -12.98 7.13 -2.85
N ALA A 96 -12.08 7.99 -3.34
CA ALA A 96 -10.73 8.11 -2.82
C ALA A 96 -10.72 8.49 -1.32
N GLU A 97 -11.53 9.49 -0.93
CA GLU A 97 -11.69 9.87 0.47
C GLU A 97 -12.24 8.74 1.34
N GLN A 98 -13.19 7.95 0.83
CA GLN A 98 -13.72 6.78 1.54
C GLN A 98 -12.66 5.69 1.69
N CYS A 99 -11.88 5.41 0.64
CA CYS A 99 -10.78 4.46 0.72
C CYS A 99 -9.73 4.88 1.75
N ASP A 100 -9.39 6.17 1.81
CA ASP A 100 -8.41 6.67 2.78
C ASP A 100 -8.94 6.62 4.21
N LYS A 101 -10.22 6.94 4.44
CA LYS A 101 -10.86 6.76 5.75
C LYS A 101 -10.85 5.30 6.19
N LEU A 102 -11.25 4.38 5.30
CA LEU A 102 -11.23 2.95 5.60
C LEU A 102 -9.82 2.45 5.92
N ARG A 103 -8.80 2.89 5.19
CA ARG A 103 -7.41 2.55 5.48
C ARG A 103 -6.98 3.03 6.87
N GLN A 104 -7.27 4.29 7.20
CA GLN A 104 -6.97 4.85 8.51
C GLN A 104 -7.69 4.10 9.63
N ASP A 105 -8.98 3.79 9.45
CA ASP A 105 -9.77 3.04 10.42
C ASP A 105 -9.22 1.62 10.62
N THR A 106 -8.84 0.93 9.53
CA THR A 106 -8.21 -0.39 9.63
C THR A 106 -6.86 -0.34 10.32
N ASP A 107 -6.03 0.66 10.02
CA ASP A 107 -4.72 0.81 10.65
C ASP A 107 -4.86 1.11 12.15
N ASN A 108 -5.81 1.98 12.52
CA ASN A 108 -6.07 2.30 13.92
C ASN A 108 -6.57 1.06 14.68
N ARG A 109 -7.52 0.31 14.10
CA ARG A 109 -8.03 -0.92 14.69
C ARG A 109 -6.94 -1.97 14.87
N ILE A 110 -6.10 -2.18 13.86
CA ILE A 110 -4.97 -3.13 13.94
C ILE A 110 -4.00 -2.69 15.05
N ARG A 111 -3.68 -1.40 15.16
CA ARG A 111 -2.80 -0.89 16.22
C ARG A 111 -3.39 -1.09 17.60
N GLU A 112 -4.69 -0.83 17.76
CA GLU A 112 -5.40 -1.02 19.02
C GLU A 112 -5.41 -2.49 19.43
N GLU A 113 -5.85 -3.37 18.53
CA GLU A 113 -5.89 -4.83 18.74
C GLU A 113 -4.50 -5.40 19.03
N LEU A 114 -3.48 -4.98 18.30
CA LEU A 114 -2.10 -5.39 18.55
C LEU A 114 -1.59 -4.88 19.90
N SER A 115 -1.88 -3.62 20.25
CA SER A 115 -1.47 -3.06 21.55
C SER A 115 -2.14 -3.77 22.72
N PHE A 116 -3.38 -4.22 22.52
CA PHE A 116 -4.12 -4.99 23.49
C PHE A 116 -3.53 -6.39 23.65
N ALA A 117 -3.33 -7.11 22.55
CA ALA A 117 -2.72 -8.44 22.55
C ALA A 117 -1.32 -8.45 23.19
N LEU A 118 -0.48 -7.46 22.89
CA LEU A 118 0.86 -7.34 23.49
C LEU A 118 0.81 -7.10 25.01
N ARG A 119 -0.20 -6.38 25.51
CA ARG A 119 -0.38 -6.18 26.95
C ARG A 119 -0.82 -7.49 27.62
N GLU A 120 -1.79 -8.19 27.05
CA GLU A 120 -2.24 -9.48 27.56
C GLU A 120 -1.10 -10.52 27.56
N GLU A 121 -0.32 -10.60 26.48
CA GLU A 121 0.83 -11.49 26.39
C GLU A 121 1.89 -11.14 27.46
N ALA A 122 2.19 -9.86 27.65
CA ALA A 122 3.12 -9.42 28.67
C ALA A 122 2.63 -9.76 30.09
N GLU A 123 1.33 -9.63 30.36
CA GLU A 123 0.72 -9.99 31.64
C GLU A 123 0.75 -11.49 31.87
N ALA A 124 0.34 -12.28 30.88
CA ALA A 124 0.41 -13.74 30.93
C ALA A 124 1.85 -14.23 31.17
N ALA A 125 2.83 -13.64 30.48
CA ALA A 125 4.25 -13.96 30.68
C ALA A 125 4.74 -13.63 32.09
N ARG A 126 4.31 -12.48 32.66
CA ARG A 126 4.64 -12.12 34.05
C ARG A 126 4.00 -13.11 35.03
N GLN A 127 2.74 -13.47 34.83
CA GLN A 127 2.02 -14.42 35.67
C GLN A 127 2.66 -15.81 35.62
N ALA A 128 3.02 -16.30 34.44
CA ALA A 128 3.72 -17.58 34.27
C ALA A 128 5.12 -17.58 34.91
N ARG A 129 5.83 -16.44 34.87
CA ARG A 129 7.17 -16.31 35.45
C ARG A 129 7.15 -16.16 36.98
N ALA A 130 6.08 -15.60 37.55
CA ALA A 130 5.97 -15.33 38.99
C ALA A 130 6.23 -16.56 39.89
N PRO A 131 5.61 -17.75 39.68
CA PRO A 131 5.84 -18.92 40.51
C PRO A 131 7.27 -19.45 40.38
N LEU A 132 7.84 -19.47 39.17
CA LEU A 132 9.23 -19.91 38.95
C LEU A 132 10.23 -19.02 39.68
N VAL A 133 10.00 -17.70 39.70
CA VAL A 133 10.85 -16.76 40.44
C VAL A 133 10.68 -16.94 41.95
N ALA A 134 9.46 -17.21 42.43
CA ALA A 134 9.20 -17.49 43.84
C ALA A 134 9.87 -18.80 44.30
N GLU A 135 9.72 -19.87 43.54
CA GLU A 135 10.34 -21.17 43.80
C GLU A 135 11.88 -21.07 43.76
N ASN A 136 12.45 -20.38 42.77
CA ASN A 136 13.89 -20.17 42.72
C ASN A 136 14.43 -19.42 43.96
N ARG A 137 13.65 -18.48 44.51
CA ARG A 137 14.01 -17.79 45.76
C ARG A 137 13.92 -18.73 46.96
N ALA A 138 12.88 -19.56 47.03
CA ALA A 138 12.73 -20.57 48.08
C ALA A 138 13.89 -21.57 48.08
N LEU A 139 14.19 -22.17 46.92
CA LEU A 139 15.30 -23.11 46.75
C LEU A 139 16.67 -22.49 47.09
N LYS A 140 16.88 -21.21 46.77
CA LYS A 140 18.09 -20.48 47.18
C LYS A 140 18.20 -20.33 48.70
N HIS A 141 17.07 -20.12 49.37
CA HIS A 141 17.03 -20.03 50.83
C HIS A 141 17.31 -21.39 51.47
N GLU A 142 16.67 -22.46 50.98
CA GLU A 142 16.91 -23.84 51.42
C GLU A 142 18.37 -24.25 51.22
N LEU A 143 18.96 -23.93 50.07
CA LEU A 143 20.37 -24.19 49.81
C LEU A 143 21.27 -23.46 50.82
N ALA A 144 20.96 -22.21 51.15
CA ALA A 144 21.72 -21.45 52.14
C ALA A 144 21.60 -22.06 53.54
N THR A 145 20.40 -22.52 53.94
CA THR A 145 20.20 -23.21 55.21
C THR A 145 20.97 -24.53 55.27
N GLU A 146 20.95 -25.33 54.21
CA GLU A 146 21.69 -26.59 54.13
C GLU A 146 23.22 -26.36 54.13
N GLN A 147 23.70 -25.30 53.49
CA GLN A 147 25.11 -24.93 53.58
C GLN A 147 25.51 -24.58 55.02
N CYS A 148 24.66 -23.86 55.75
CA CYS A 148 24.87 -23.55 57.17
C CYS A 148 24.86 -24.82 58.03
N THR A 149 23.92 -25.75 57.83
CA THR A 149 23.87 -27.02 58.58
C THR A 149 25.12 -27.86 58.33
N VAL A 150 25.57 -27.97 57.07
CA VAL A 150 26.79 -28.70 56.71
C VAL A 150 28.03 -28.07 57.37
N VAL A 151 28.15 -26.75 57.37
CA VAL A 151 29.25 -26.05 58.04
C VAL A 151 29.24 -26.33 59.55
N ALA A 152 28.06 -26.25 60.18
CA ALA A 152 27.92 -26.55 61.61
C ALA A 152 28.29 -28.01 61.93
N LEU A 153 27.83 -28.98 61.13
CA LEU A 153 28.16 -30.39 61.31
C LEU A 153 29.66 -30.66 61.11
N ARG A 154 30.29 -30.04 60.10
CA ARG A 154 31.75 -30.12 59.90
C ARG A 154 32.52 -29.58 61.10
N ALA A 155 32.07 -28.46 61.67
CA ALA A 155 32.67 -27.91 62.89
C ALA A 155 32.51 -28.86 64.09
N GLN A 156 31.34 -29.49 64.27
CA GLN A 156 31.12 -30.49 65.33
C GLN A 156 32.00 -31.73 65.16
N ILE A 157 32.15 -32.23 63.94
CA ILE A 157 33.05 -33.37 63.64
C ILE A 157 34.49 -33.00 63.95
N ALA A 158 34.96 -31.82 63.54
CA ALA A 158 36.30 -31.34 63.83
C ALA A 158 36.56 -31.21 65.35
N LEU A 159 35.60 -30.69 66.12
CA LEU A 159 35.67 -30.63 67.58
C LEU A 159 35.75 -32.02 68.23
N ARG A 160 34.96 -32.99 67.74
CA ARG A 160 35.03 -34.39 68.22
C ARG A 160 36.35 -35.07 67.86
N GLY A 161 36.89 -34.79 66.66
CA GLY A 161 38.20 -35.27 66.24
C GLY A 161 39.33 -34.76 67.15
N SER A 162 39.29 -33.47 67.49
CA SER A 162 40.25 -32.84 68.42
C SER A 162 40.23 -33.45 69.82
N ARG A 163 39.05 -33.78 70.35
CA ARG A 163 38.92 -34.47 71.65
C ARG A 163 39.47 -35.90 71.61
N LYS A 164 39.23 -36.66 70.53
CA LYS A 164 39.79 -38.01 70.38
C LYS A 164 41.30 -38.03 70.18
N SER A 165 41.89 -36.99 69.58
CA SER A 165 43.35 -36.83 69.54
C SER A 165 43.96 -36.39 70.88
N SER A 166 43.16 -35.77 71.78
CA SER A 166 43.59 -35.43 73.13
C SER A 166 43.63 -36.65 74.06
N ASP A 167 42.72 -37.62 73.89
CA ASP A 167 42.69 -38.86 74.69
C ASP A 167 43.72 -39.91 74.23
N LEU A 168 44.30 -39.76 73.04
CA LEU A 168 45.38 -40.61 72.52
C LEU A 168 46.75 -39.90 72.51
N SER A 169 46.85 -38.73 73.15
CA SER A 169 48.08 -37.94 73.25
C SER A 169 48.44 -37.66 74.72
N MET A 170 48.59 -38.73 75.51
CA MET A 170 49.38 -38.72 76.73
C MET A 170 50.47 -39.80 76.62
N ASP A 171 51.22 -39.74 75.52
CA ASP A 171 52.62 -40.19 75.48
C ASP A 171 53.28 -39.67 74.19
N SER A 172 53.89 -38.50 74.28
CA SER A 172 55.03 -38.16 73.42
C SER A 172 56.07 -37.36 74.19
N ASN A 173 57.02 -38.13 74.71
CA ASN A 173 58.41 -37.78 74.97
C ASN A 173 58.98 -36.86 73.87
N PRO A 174 59.66 -35.74 74.19
CA PRO A 174 60.25 -34.88 73.17
C PRO A 174 61.60 -35.45 72.76
N ARG A 175 61.67 -36.10 71.59
CA ARG A 175 62.96 -36.46 71.00
C ARG A 175 63.14 -35.83 69.62
N SER A 176 63.92 -34.76 69.63
CA SER A 176 64.89 -34.35 68.61
C SER A 176 65.05 -35.34 67.45
N GLY A 177 64.75 -34.90 66.24
CA GLY A 177 64.95 -35.65 65.00
C GLY A 177 65.10 -34.68 63.83
N ARG A 178 66.36 -34.37 63.52
CA ARG A 178 66.85 -33.47 62.48
C ARG A 178 66.97 -34.22 61.14
N GLY A 179 66.58 -33.57 60.03
CA GLY A 179 66.87 -33.98 58.64
C GLY A 179 65.82 -34.89 58.01
N GLY A 180 65.46 -34.81 56.73
CA GLY A 180 65.92 -33.98 55.62
C GLY A 180 65.18 -34.41 54.34
N THR A 181 65.10 -33.48 53.39
CA THR A 181 65.04 -33.64 51.92
C THR A 181 63.91 -34.41 51.21
N ALA A 182 63.33 -33.69 50.24
CA ALA A 182 62.98 -34.07 48.86
C ALA A 182 61.52 -34.41 48.49
N SER A 183 60.96 -33.50 47.68
CA SER A 183 60.24 -33.70 46.41
C SER A 183 59.07 -34.70 46.32
N ARG A 184 57.89 -34.25 45.84
CA ARG A 184 57.51 -34.20 44.41
C ARG A 184 55.96 -34.11 44.23
N THR A 185 55.53 -33.10 43.46
CA THR A 185 54.33 -33.01 42.56
C THR A 185 52.94 -33.46 43.03
N SER A 186 51.96 -32.56 42.96
CA SER A 186 50.97 -32.55 41.87
C SER A 186 50.02 -31.34 41.98
N GLU A 187 49.56 -30.91 40.82
CA GLU A 187 48.80 -29.70 40.54
C GLU A 187 47.35 -29.76 41.06
N GLY A 188 46.82 -28.60 41.44
CA GLY A 188 45.43 -28.46 41.89
C GLY A 188 45.02 -27.00 41.97
N HIS A 189 44.82 -26.41 40.81
CA HIS A 189 44.45 -25.01 40.58
C HIS A 189 43.14 -24.64 41.30
N VAL A 190 43.20 -23.91 42.43
CA VAL A 190 42.04 -23.23 43.02
C VAL A 190 42.27 -21.73 42.92
N LYS A 191 41.77 -21.14 41.84
CA LYS A 191 41.62 -19.69 41.72
C LYS A 191 40.57 -19.21 42.72
N ARG A 192 41.08 -18.73 43.83
CA ARG A 192 40.49 -17.79 44.77
C ARG A 192 40.07 -16.53 44.00
N LEU A 193 38.78 -16.41 43.64
CA LEU A 193 38.22 -15.14 43.20
C LEU A 193 37.69 -14.39 44.43
N SER A 194 38.41 -13.33 44.72
CA SER A 194 38.18 -12.32 45.73
C SER A 194 36.87 -11.55 45.50
N ASN A 195 36.22 -11.26 46.62
CA ASN A 195 35.25 -10.20 46.83
C ASN A 195 35.63 -8.89 46.13
N GLY A 196 34.65 -8.28 45.48
CA GLY A 196 34.64 -6.86 45.11
C GLY A 196 33.26 -6.30 45.39
N LEU A 197 33.06 -5.79 46.59
CA LEU A 197 31.90 -4.99 47.00
C LEU A 197 32.42 -3.68 47.62
N PHE A 198 31.72 -2.57 47.32
CA PHE A 198 32.01 -1.15 47.60
C PHE A 198 32.98 -0.48 46.61
N GLY A 199 32.68 0.64 45.96
CA GLY A 199 31.57 1.59 46.01
C GLY A 199 32.07 2.92 45.43
N GLY A 200 31.24 3.70 44.75
CA GLY A 200 31.62 5.08 44.34
C GLY A 200 30.97 5.55 43.05
N ALA A 201 30.09 6.54 43.19
CA ALA A 201 29.45 7.30 42.11
C ALA A 201 30.46 8.07 41.25
N GLY A 202 30.14 8.26 39.97
CA GLY A 202 30.89 9.15 39.08
C GLY A 202 30.35 9.08 37.66
N ASP A 203 29.80 10.21 37.20
CA ASP A 203 29.35 10.54 35.86
C ASP A 203 30.24 10.00 34.72
N GLY A 204 29.62 9.59 33.61
CA GLY A 204 30.34 9.34 32.36
C GLY A 204 29.63 8.39 31.41
N ALA A 205 28.97 8.94 30.41
CA ALA A 205 28.44 8.22 29.26
C ALA A 205 29.44 7.26 28.60
N ARG A 206 28.87 6.24 27.92
CA ARG A 206 29.45 5.32 26.91
C ARG A 206 29.89 3.94 27.41
N ARG A 207 28.98 2.96 27.28
CA ARG A 207 29.00 1.91 26.23
C ARG A 207 27.92 0.88 26.56
N ALA A 208 26.88 0.84 25.73
CA ALA A 208 26.01 -0.32 25.65
C ALA A 208 26.86 -1.55 25.27
N PRO A 209 26.64 -2.74 25.85
CA PRO A 209 27.19 -3.95 25.26
C PRO A 209 26.45 -4.21 23.95
N ASP A 210 27.21 -4.13 22.85
CA ASP A 210 26.82 -4.58 21.52
C ASP A 210 26.36 -6.04 21.60
N PHE A 211 25.04 -6.26 21.66
CA PHE A 211 24.46 -7.53 21.27
C PHE A 211 24.60 -7.62 19.76
N VAL A 212 25.72 -8.22 19.35
CA VAL A 212 26.00 -8.69 18.01
C VAL A 212 24.75 -9.37 17.46
N ARG A 213 24.21 -8.77 16.40
CA ARG A 213 23.29 -9.37 15.43
C ARG A 213 23.82 -10.76 15.08
N ARG A 214 23.28 -11.79 15.72
CA ARG A 214 23.29 -13.13 15.16
C ARG A 214 22.15 -13.17 14.17
N ASP A 215 22.50 -13.33 12.90
CA ASP A 215 21.57 -13.56 11.82
C ASP A 215 20.65 -14.73 12.19
N PHE A 216 19.43 -14.40 12.60
CA PHE A 216 18.35 -15.37 12.67
C PHE A 216 17.85 -15.54 11.24
N VAL A 217 18.59 -16.34 10.45
CA VAL A 217 18.10 -16.83 9.16
C VAL A 217 17.06 -17.91 9.49
N PRO A 218 15.77 -17.74 9.18
CA PRO A 218 14.82 -18.81 9.31
C PRO A 218 15.18 -19.87 8.25
N THR A 219 15.77 -20.98 8.67
CA THR A 219 15.80 -22.20 7.84
C THR A 219 14.37 -22.57 7.45
N SER A 220 14.17 -22.94 6.19
CA SER A 220 12.88 -23.14 5.51
C SER A 220 11.91 -24.13 6.15
N ASP A 221 12.31 -24.83 7.21
CA ASP A 221 11.66 -26.05 7.67
C ASP A 221 11.12 -25.96 9.11
N THR A 222 11.09 -24.79 9.75
CA THR A 222 10.33 -24.64 11.01
C THR A 222 8.83 -24.53 10.70
N PRO A 223 7.99 -25.50 11.09
CA PRO A 223 6.55 -25.42 10.87
C PRO A 223 5.96 -24.35 11.77
N GLN A 224 5.66 -23.19 11.19
CA GLN A 224 4.95 -22.14 11.91
C GLN A 224 3.43 -22.41 11.83
N PRO A 225 2.71 -22.42 12.97
CA PRO A 225 1.31 -22.84 13.04
C PRO A 225 0.38 -22.01 12.14
N TRP A 226 0.68 -20.72 11.95
CA TRP A 226 -0.11 -19.82 11.10
C TRP A 226 -0.03 -20.15 9.59
N ARG A 227 0.99 -20.87 9.11
CA ARG A 227 1.08 -21.30 7.70
C ARG A 227 0.15 -22.46 7.37
N LEU A 228 -0.25 -23.26 8.37
CA LEU A 228 -1.19 -24.37 8.19
C LEU A 228 -2.64 -23.85 8.03
N GLU A 229 -2.99 -22.79 8.76
CA GLU A 229 -4.30 -22.14 8.66
C GLU A 229 -4.51 -21.44 7.31
N ALA A 230 -3.46 -20.79 6.76
CA ALA A 230 -3.53 -20.17 5.44
C ALA A 230 -3.74 -21.19 4.31
N LYS A 231 -3.17 -22.40 4.41
CA LYS A 231 -3.43 -23.50 3.46
C LYS A 231 -4.84 -24.07 3.61
N ALA A 232 -5.34 -24.22 4.84
CA ALA A 232 -6.71 -24.69 5.08
C ALA A 232 -7.77 -23.73 4.51
N LEU A 233 -7.55 -22.42 4.63
CA LEU A 233 -8.43 -21.40 4.06
C LEU A 233 -8.35 -21.36 2.53
N ALA A 234 -7.15 -21.50 1.94
CA ALA A 234 -6.99 -21.55 0.49
C ALA A 234 -7.62 -22.81 -0.15
N SER A 235 -7.55 -23.96 0.52
CA SER A 235 -8.20 -25.20 0.08
C SER A 235 -9.73 -25.17 0.27
N SER A 236 -10.24 -24.44 1.27
CA SER A 236 -11.68 -24.27 1.48
C SER A 236 -12.33 -23.32 0.46
N SER A 237 -11.57 -22.37 -0.10
CA SER A 237 -12.09 -21.39 -1.07
C SER A 237 -12.18 -21.91 -2.50
N GLN A 238 -11.60 -23.07 -2.84
CA GLN A 238 -11.70 -23.64 -4.19
C GLN A 238 -12.91 -24.55 -4.42
N SER A 239 -13.69 -24.89 -3.39
CA SER A 239 -14.80 -25.87 -3.50
C SER A 239 -16.20 -25.28 -3.67
N LYS A 240 -16.35 -23.98 -3.94
CA LYS A 240 -17.69 -23.36 -4.09
C LYS A 240 -17.70 -22.24 -5.13
N ARG A 241 -17.52 -22.59 -6.40
CA ARG A 241 -18.10 -21.82 -7.50
C ARG A 241 -19.40 -22.51 -7.91
N PRO A 242 -20.58 -21.92 -7.64
CA PRO A 242 -21.79 -22.33 -8.34
C PRO A 242 -21.66 -21.85 -9.78
N SER A 243 -21.70 -22.78 -10.73
CA SER A 243 -21.91 -22.48 -12.14
C SER A 243 -23.29 -21.83 -12.28
N GLN A 244 -23.34 -20.50 -12.37
CA GLN A 244 -24.50 -19.80 -12.92
C GLN A 244 -24.19 -19.52 -14.37
N GLU A 245 -24.79 -20.34 -15.23
CA GLU A 245 -24.97 -20.06 -16.64
C GLU A 245 -25.69 -18.71 -16.79
N LEU A 246 -25.01 -17.73 -17.36
CA LEU A 246 -25.67 -16.52 -17.86
C LEU A 246 -26.41 -16.91 -19.16
N GLU A 247 -27.71 -17.16 -19.05
CA GLU A 247 -28.60 -17.08 -20.21
C GLU A 247 -28.59 -15.64 -20.73
N VAL A 248 -28.03 -15.46 -21.92
CA VAL A 248 -28.12 -14.23 -22.70
C VAL A 248 -29.46 -14.25 -23.44
N PRO A 249 -30.41 -13.34 -23.17
CA PRO A 249 -31.59 -13.25 -24.00
C PRO A 249 -31.23 -12.57 -25.33
N HIS A 250 -31.12 -13.37 -26.39
CA HIS A 250 -31.12 -12.87 -27.76
C HIS A 250 -32.45 -12.17 -28.04
N ARG A 251 -32.48 -10.83 -27.93
CA ARG A 251 -33.52 -10.02 -28.55
C ARG A 251 -33.28 -9.97 -30.05
N THR A 252 -33.96 -10.84 -30.79
CA THR A 252 -34.17 -10.67 -32.23
C THR A 252 -35.05 -9.43 -32.45
N ALA A 253 -34.44 -8.38 -33.01
CA ALA A 253 -35.16 -7.24 -33.53
C ALA A 253 -35.96 -7.69 -34.77
N SER A 254 -37.28 -7.76 -34.63
CA SER A 254 -38.20 -7.86 -35.76
C SER A 254 -38.31 -6.50 -36.42
N ALA A 255 -37.98 -6.44 -37.71
CA ALA A 255 -38.15 -5.24 -38.53
C ALA A 255 -39.65 -4.98 -38.77
N PRO A 256 -40.11 -3.71 -38.79
CA PRO A 256 -41.45 -3.40 -39.25
C PRO A 256 -41.51 -3.49 -40.78
N SER A 257 -42.35 -4.39 -41.27
CA SER A 257 -42.79 -4.43 -42.66
C SER A 257 -43.72 -3.25 -42.92
N ILE A 258 -43.29 -2.32 -43.78
CA ILE A 258 -44.14 -1.28 -44.36
C ILE A 258 -44.63 -1.80 -45.72
N CYS A 259 -45.90 -2.19 -45.78
CA CYS A 259 -46.78 -2.09 -46.95
C CYS A 259 -48.18 -1.80 -46.42
#